data_AF-A0A9W7FGW2-F1
#
_entry.id   AF-A0A9W7FGW2-F1
#
_cell.length_a   1.000
_cell.length_b   1.000
_cell.length_c   1.000
_cell.angle_alpha   90.00
_cell.angle_beta   90.00
_cell.angle_gamma   90.00
#
_symmetry.space_group_name_H-M   'P 1'
#
loop_
_entity.id
_entity.type
_entity.pdbx_description
1 polymer ?
#
loop_
_entity_poly.entity_id
_entity_poly.type
_entity_poly.pdbx_seq_one_letter_code
_entity_poly.pdbx_strand_id
1 'polypeptide(L)'
;MEIVYNGLGIERSKVVLFDRQPDGPFYELIEKGFSEGKLKRSGDFKGKVRFEKLIFHLESPAGIVFPKIGQKDKSLECYNSVLWRKYAARVLKAFDLYDVQPPAVPSLTLILRERTQEKNVGRVLDNRAELESVMRKCTLCDVKVVDLAGMPYKEQIRLIRSTNVLVGVHGAGLMNIIFAAEEAVLVEIHPHYRQDRHFRIASRMSGKIYMPMRTKKRVTCQGSSDDVYVEVDEFERTLDGAVRIAREFNRGMSECGLVCRPEILAIDAGLNNEYGRLGVKMGDKGNMRFPCG
;
A
#
# COMPACT_ATOMS: atom_id res chain seq x y z
N MET A 1 -8.01 16.08 -7.24
CA MET A 1 -9.46 16.22 -6.95
C MET A 1 -9.92 17.66 -6.96
N GLU A 2 -9.28 18.60 -6.25
CA GLU A 2 -9.62 20.04 -6.37
C GLU A 2 -9.61 20.53 -7.83
N ILE A 3 -8.64 20.11 -8.64
CA ILE A 3 -8.63 20.43 -10.09
C ILE A 3 -9.91 19.92 -10.80
N VAL A 4 -10.35 18.71 -10.47
CA VAL A 4 -11.57 18.11 -11.06
C VAL A 4 -12.81 18.82 -10.53
N TYR A 5 -12.87 19.09 -9.23
CA TYR A 5 -13.98 19.76 -8.57
C TYR A 5 -14.11 21.20 -9.07
N ASN A 6 -13.01 21.96 -9.13
CA ASN A 6 -12.95 23.29 -9.70
C ASN A 6 -13.34 23.28 -11.19
N GLY A 7 -12.82 22.33 -11.97
CA GLY A 7 -13.19 22.19 -13.39
C GLY A 7 -14.67 21.85 -13.60
N LEU A 8 -15.32 21.21 -12.62
CA LEU A 8 -16.75 20.94 -12.61
C LEU A 8 -17.56 22.04 -11.90
N GLY A 9 -16.92 23.11 -11.40
CA GLY A 9 -17.56 24.14 -10.59
C GLY A 9 -18.23 23.59 -9.33
N ILE A 10 -17.54 22.72 -8.61
CA ILE A 10 -17.96 22.10 -7.34
C ILE A 10 -17.07 22.67 -6.24
N GLU A 11 -17.61 23.61 -5.46
CA GLU A 11 -16.89 24.13 -4.28
C GLU A 11 -17.14 23.27 -3.03
N ARG A 12 -18.38 22.78 -2.91
CA ARG A 12 -18.85 21.94 -1.82
C ARG A 12 -19.71 20.80 -2.38
N SER A 13 -19.53 19.59 -1.88
CA SER A 13 -20.27 18.42 -2.33
C SER A 13 -20.77 17.60 -1.16
N LYS A 14 -22.08 17.35 -1.12
CA LYS A 14 -22.68 16.34 -0.24
C LYS A 14 -22.90 15.05 -1.04
N VAL A 15 -22.41 13.93 -0.53
CA VAL A 15 -22.53 12.65 -1.23
C VAL A 15 -23.79 11.92 -0.77
N VAL A 16 -24.53 11.37 -1.74
CA VAL A 16 -25.72 10.56 -1.53
C VAL A 16 -25.46 9.14 -2.02
N LEU A 17 -25.61 8.15 -1.15
CA LEU A 17 -25.58 6.73 -1.50
C LEU A 17 -27.00 6.29 -1.89
N PHE A 18 -27.15 5.83 -3.13
CA PHE A 18 -28.44 5.39 -3.68
C PHE A 18 -28.74 3.90 -3.44
N ASP A 19 -27.75 3.12 -3.02
CA ASP A 19 -27.94 1.72 -2.65
C ASP A 19 -28.65 1.57 -1.30
N ARG A 20 -29.16 0.37 -1.05
CA ARG A 20 -29.75 -0.06 0.23
C ARG A 20 -28.84 -1.01 0.99
N GLN A 21 -27.56 -1.06 0.65
CA GLN A 21 -26.61 -1.95 1.31
C GLN A 21 -26.20 -1.37 2.66
N PRO A 22 -25.87 -2.22 3.64
CA PRO A 22 -25.23 -1.78 4.88
C PRO A 22 -23.96 -0.97 4.60
N ASP A 23 -23.55 -0.18 5.59
CA ASP A 23 -22.32 0.60 5.49
C ASP A 23 -21.11 -0.34 5.34
N GLY A 24 -20.48 -0.27 4.18
CA GLY A 24 -19.31 -1.08 3.85
C GLY A 24 -18.00 -0.47 4.38
N PRO A 25 -16.87 -1.15 4.15
CA PRO A 25 -15.55 -0.72 4.65
C PRO A 25 -15.09 0.62 4.08
N PHE A 26 -15.68 1.10 2.99
CA PHE A 26 -15.34 2.38 2.37
C PHE A 26 -16.31 3.52 2.75
N TYR A 27 -17.29 3.28 3.62
CA TYR A 27 -18.21 4.34 4.04
C TYR A 27 -17.46 5.54 4.61
N GLU A 28 -16.54 5.29 5.55
CA GLU A 28 -15.74 6.33 6.20
C GLU A 28 -14.86 7.08 5.20
N LEU A 29 -14.31 6.40 4.18
CA LEU A 29 -13.56 7.03 3.10
C LEU A 29 -14.42 8.05 2.35
N ILE A 30 -15.63 7.66 1.98
CA ILE A 30 -16.52 8.50 1.19
C ILE A 30 -16.99 9.69 2.03
N GLU A 31 -17.37 9.42 3.29
CA GLU A 31 -17.83 10.44 4.23
C GLU A 31 -16.76 11.50 4.47
N LYS A 32 -15.59 11.10 4.97
CA LYS A 32 -14.53 12.05 5.34
C LYS A 32 -13.84 12.63 4.12
N GLY A 33 -13.59 11.81 3.11
CA GLY A 33 -12.81 12.19 1.94
C GLY A 33 -13.59 13.06 0.96
N PHE A 34 -14.90 12.89 0.80
CA PHE A 34 -15.63 13.43 -0.36
C PHE A 34 -16.96 14.09 -0.02
N SER A 35 -17.53 13.85 1.15
CA SER A 35 -18.80 14.44 1.55
C SER A 35 -18.61 15.61 2.51
N GLU A 36 -19.42 16.64 2.32
CA GLU A 36 -19.59 17.67 3.32
C GLU A 36 -20.58 17.20 4.40
N GLY A 37 -20.02 16.87 5.56
CA GLY A 37 -20.76 16.27 6.66
C GLY A 37 -21.21 14.85 6.33
N LYS A 38 -22.16 14.35 7.13
CA LYS A 38 -22.61 12.95 7.05
C LYS A 38 -23.14 12.59 5.66
N LEU A 39 -22.81 11.38 5.23
CA LEU A 39 -23.39 10.81 4.01
C LEU A 39 -24.91 10.74 4.13
N LYS A 40 -25.57 10.96 3.00
CA LYS A 40 -27.02 10.81 2.89
C LYS A 40 -27.38 9.54 2.15
N ARG A 41 -28.49 8.93 2.52
CA ARG A 41 -29.14 7.84 1.80
C ARG A 41 -30.52 8.26 1.33
N SER A 42 -31.09 7.48 0.41
CA SER A 42 -32.45 7.73 -0.09
C SER A 42 -33.49 7.88 1.04
N GLY A 43 -33.35 7.13 2.14
CA GLY A 43 -34.24 7.21 3.31
C GLY A 43 -34.11 8.48 4.16
N ASP A 44 -33.06 9.28 3.99
CA ASP A 44 -32.90 10.56 4.71
C ASP A 44 -33.76 11.68 4.13
N PHE A 45 -34.40 11.43 2.98
CA PHE A 45 -35.22 12.38 2.26
C PHE A 45 -36.70 12.06 2.41
N LYS A 46 -37.54 13.10 2.56
CA LYS A 46 -38.99 12.96 2.62
C LYS A 46 -39.62 13.43 1.30
N GLY A 47 -40.48 12.59 0.72
CA GLY A 47 -41.20 12.93 -0.51
C GLY A 47 -40.29 13.03 -1.73
N LYS A 48 -40.68 13.89 -2.68
CA LYS A 48 -39.90 14.14 -3.91
C LYS A 48 -38.82 15.18 -3.62
N VAL A 49 -37.57 14.86 -3.94
CA VAL A 49 -36.43 15.76 -3.81
C VAL A 49 -35.87 16.11 -5.19
N ARG A 50 -35.53 17.39 -5.38
CA ARG A 50 -34.85 17.89 -6.57
C ARG A 50 -33.42 18.30 -6.19
N PHE A 51 -32.44 17.83 -6.95
CA PHE A 51 -31.07 18.29 -6.86
C PHE A 51 -30.85 19.41 -7.88
N GLU A 52 -30.34 20.56 -7.45
CA GLU A 52 -30.02 21.69 -8.34
C GLU A 52 -28.88 21.34 -9.30
N LYS A 53 -27.87 20.64 -8.77
CA LYS A 53 -26.74 20.10 -9.52
C LYS A 53 -26.47 18.68 -9.03
N LEU A 54 -26.53 17.73 -9.94
CA LEU A 54 -26.34 16.32 -9.65
C LEU A 54 -25.23 15.76 -10.53
N ILE A 55 -24.25 15.13 -9.90
CA ILE A 55 -23.15 14.47 -10.58
C ILE A 55 -23.25 12.99 -10.25
N PHE A 56 -23.54 12.19 -11.28
CA PHE A 56 -23.46 10.75 -11.16
C PHE A 56 -22.03 10.30 -11.39
N HIS A 57 -21.41 9.73 -10.35
CA HIS A 57 -20.22 8.93 -10.56
C HIS A 57 -20.65 7.60 -11.18
N LEU A 58 -20.70 7.56 -12.51
CA LEU A 58 -20.95 6.34 -13.25
C LEU A 58 -19.66 5.52 -13.32
N GLU A 59 -19.80 4.24 -13.00
CA GLU A 59 -18.80 3.18 -13.20
C GLU A 59 -17.64 3.11 -12.18
N SER A 60 -17.23 1.87 -11.88
CA SER A 60 -16.07 1.59 -11.04
C SER A 60 -14.83 2.30 -11.61
N PRO A 61 -13.97 2.94 -10.78
CA PRO A 61 -12.67 3.46 -11.24
C PRO A 61 -11.82 2.42 -11.96
N ALA A 62 -12.08 1.13 -11.71
CA ALA A 62 -11.45 0.03 -12.41
C ALA A 62 -11.84 -0.08 -13.90
N GLY A 63 -12.97 0.49 -14.33
CA GLY A 63 -13.53 0.39 -15.68
C GLY A 63 -13.03 1.43 -16.68
N ILE A 64 -12.64 2.63 -16.24
CA ILE A 64 -12.22 3.70 -17.18
C ILE A 64 -10.70 3.88 -17.20
N VAL A 65 -10.07 3.88 -16.03
CA VAL A 65 -8.64 4.19 -15.89
C VAL A 65 -7.82 2.99 -16.37
N PHE A 66 -8.02 1.80 -15.80
CA PHE A 66 -7.20 0.63 -16.13
C PHE A 66 -7.38 0.07 -17.55
N PRO A 67 -8.56 0.05 -18.17
CA PRO A 67 -8.69 -0.43 -19.54
C PRO A 67 -8.06 0.52 -20.57
N LYS A 68 -8.09 1.85 -20.34
CA LYS A 68 -7.46 2.83 -21.24
C LYS A 68 -5.93 2.89 -21.10
N ILE A 69 -5.40 2.65 -19.91
CA ILE A 69 -3.94 2.70 -19.64
C ILE A 69 -3.26 1.33 -19.52
N GLY A 70 -4.06 0.27 -19.41
CA GLY A 70 -3.64 -1.13 -19.31
C GLY A 70 -3.85 -1.93 -20.61
N GLN A 71 -4.29 -1.26 -21.68
CA GLN A 71 -4.21 -1.77 -23.04
C GLN A 71 -2.80 -2.33 -23.30
N LYS A 72 -2.72 -3.60 -23.70
CA LYS A 72 -1.47 -4.37 -23.75
C LYS A 72 -0.43 -3.81 -24.73
N ASP A 73 -0.88 -3.01 -25.70
CA ASP A 73 -0.14 -2.48 -26.85
C ASP A 73 0.41 -1.07 -26.63
N LYS A 74 0.04 -0.35 -25.55
CA LYS A 74 0.55 0.99 -25.26
C LYS A 74 1.48 0.99 -24.05
N SER A 75 2.69 1.50 -24.23
CA SER A 75 3.61 1.82 -23.14
C SER A 75 2.97 2.90 -22.26
N LEU A 76 3.01 2.71 -20.93
CA LEU A 76 2.58 3.75 -20.00
C LEU A 76 3.73 4.72 -19.77
N GLU A 77 3.74 5.82 -20.50
CA GLU A 77 4.80 6.83 -20.39
C GLU A 77 4.68 7.67 -19.12
N CYS A 78 3.46 7.90 -18.64
CA CYS A 78 3.21 8.69 -17.44
C CYS A 78 3.86 8.09 -16.18
N TYR A 79 4.28 8.97 -15.28
CA TYR A 79 4.77 8.67 -13.94
C TYR A 79 4.37 9.81 -13.01
N ASN A 80 4.13 9.52 -11.73
CA ASN A 80 3.89 10.54 -10.70
C ASN A 80 2.77 11.55 -11.03
N SER A 81 1.61 11.02 -11.43
CA SER A 81 0.45 11.80 -11.86
C SER A 81 -0.08 12.72 -10.77
N VAL A 82 -0.31 13.99 -11.12
CA VAL A 82 -0.95 14.99 -10.23
C VAL A 82 -2.31 14.51 -9.74
N LEU A 83 -3.09 13.80 -10.58
CA LEU A 83 -4.42 13.32 -10.20
C LEU A 83 -4.34 12.32 -9.04
N TRP A 84 -3.47 11.32 -9.15
CA TRP A 84 -3.28 10.28 -8.13
C TRP A 84 -2.71 10.85 -6.84
N ARG A 85 -1.70 11.73 -6.93
CA ARG A 85 -1.14 12.41 -5.76
C ARG A 85 -2.15 13.30 -5.04
N LYS A 86 -2.94 14.09 -5.78
CA LYS A 86 -3.97 14.95 -5.18
C LYS A 86 -5.15 14.14 -4.62
N TYR A 87 -5.46 12.98 -5.19
CA TYR A 87 -6.42 12.05 -4.61
C TYR A 87 -5.88 11.50 -3.27
N ALA A 88 -4.67 10.95 -3.26
CA ALA A 88 -4.04 10.44 -2.05
C ALA A 88 -3.93 11.50 -0.95
N ALA A 89 -3.46 12.71 -1.30
CA ALA A 89 -3.35 13.83 -0.37
C ALA A 89 -4.70 14.23 0.24
N ARG A 90 -5.78 14.24 -0.55
CA ARG A 90 -7.12 14.56 -0.05
C ARG A 90 -7.59 13.54 0.99
N VAL A 91 -7.45 12.25 0.68
CA VAL A 91 -7.82 11.18 1.61
C VAL A 91 -6.95 11.26 2.86
N LEU A 92 -5.63 11.36 2.73
CA LEU A 92 -4.73 11.46 3.87
C LEU A 92 -5.05 12.66 4.78
N LYS A 93 -5.37 13.83 4.21
CA LYS A 93 -5.81 15.01 4.99
C LYS A 93 -7.11 14.76 5.72
N ALA A 94 -8.09 14.13 5.07
CA ALA A 94 -9.39 13.83 5.68
C ALA A 94 -9.30 12.85 6.87
N PHE A 95 -8.18 12.13 7.01
CA PHE A 95 -7.93 11.20 8.11
C PHE A 95 -6.83 11.68 9.08
N ASP A 96 -6.34 12.92 8.93
CA ASP A 96 -5.23 13.49 9.72
C ASP A 96 -3.91 12.71 9.60
N LEU A 97 -3.65 12.17 8.40
CA LEU A 97 -2.49 11.31 8.10
C LEU A 97 -1.53 11.93 7.07
N TYR A 98 -1.80 13.14 6.59
CA TYR A 98 -1.01 13.77 5.53
C TYR A 98 0.41 14.11 5.99
N ASP A 99 0.54 14.74 7.16
CA ASP A 99 1.81 15.22 7.71
C ASP A 99 2.57 14.16 8.53
N VAL A 100 2.04 12.93 8.57
CA VAL A 100 2.72 11.79 9.19
C VAL A 100 4.03 11.54 8.46
N GLN A 101 5.12 11.63 9.22
CA GLN A 101 6.47 11.40 8.74
C GLN A 101 6.71 9.90 8.49
N PRO A 102 7.59 9.53 7.55
CA PRO A 102 8.08 8.17 7.42
C PRO A 102 8.71 7.69 8.74
N PRO A 103 8.65 6.38 9.04
CA PRO A 103 9.35 5.81 10.19
C PRO A 103 10.86 5.99 10.06
N ALA A 104 11.57 6.00 11.19
CA ALA A 104 13.03 6.15 11.23
C ALA A 104 13.77 4.94 10.66
N VAL A 105 13.15 3.75 10.75
CA VAL A 105 13.63 2.49 10.19
C VAL A 105 12.64 1.96 9.16
N PRO A 106 13.08 1.11 8.21
CA PRO A 106 12.16 0.48 7.28
C PRO A 106 11.05 -0.31 7.99
N SER A 107 9.80 -0.01 7.65
CA SER A 107 8.62 -0.79 8.03
C SER A 107 8.16 -1.65 6.85
N LEU A 108 8.23 -2.96 7.03
CA LEU A 108 7.82 -3.98 6.07
C LEU A 108 6.44 -4.51 6.48
N THR A 109 5.48 -4.44 5.56
CA THR A 109 4.10 -4.90 5.80
C THR A 109 3.72 -5.98 4.80
N LEU A 110 3.37 -7.17 5.28
CA LEU A 110 2.80 -8.26 4.49
C LEU A 110 1.27 -8.28 4.65
N ILE A 111 0.56 -8.08 3.54
CA ILE A 111 -0.90 -8.23 3.48
C ILE A 111 -1.24 -9.71 3.27
N LEU A 112 -1.85 -10.30 4.27
CA LEU A 112 -2.44 -11.63 4.24
C LEU A 112 -3.90 -11.60 3.76
N ARG A 113 -4.39 -12.81 3.49
CA ARG A 113 -5.80 -13.09 3.23
C ARG A 113 -6.14 -14.36 3.97
N GLU A 114 -7.15 -14.27 4.82
CA GLU A 114 -7.61 -15.43 5.57
C GLU A 114 -9.00 -15.85 5.09
N ARG A 115 -9.18 -17.17 5.00
CA ARG A 115 -10.50 -17.78 4.81
C ARG A 115 -11.16 -17.88 6.19
N THR A 116 -12.42 -17.50 6.26
CA THR A 116 -13.27 -17.74 7.43
C THR A 116 -14.45 -18.60 7.01
N GLN A 117 -15.28 -19.05 7.96
CA GLN A 117 -16.49 -19.80 7.64
C GLN A 117 -17.44 -19.00 6.74
N GLU A 118 -17.44 -17.68 6.89
CA GLU A 118 -18.31 -16.73 6.17
C GLU A 118 -17.66 -16.20 4.88
N LYS A 119 -16.35 -16.39 4.69
CA LYS A 119 -15.58 -15.73 3.65
C LYS A 119 -14.58 -16.68 3.00
N ASN A 120 -14.95 -17.19 1.83
CA ASN A 120 -14.03 -17.93 0.98
C ASN A 120 -13.26 -16.98 0.04
N VAL A 121 -11.97 -16.75 0.33
CA VAL A 121 -11.08 -15.93 -0.51
C VAL A 121 -10.03 -16.77 -1.22
N GLY A 122 -9.70 -16.36 -2.45
CA GLY A 122 -8.56 -16.85 -3.20
C GLY A 122 -7.29 -16.03 -2.99
N ARG A 123 -6.18 -16.57 -3.49
CA ARG A 123 -4.80 -16.07 -3.38
C ARG A 123 -4.32 -16.02 -1.94
N VAL A 124 -4.62 -17.08 -1.19
CA VAL A 124 -4.11 -17.28 0.17
C VAL A 124 -2.67 -17.80 0.08
N LEU A 125 -1.78 -17.32 0.94
CA LEU A 125 -0.39 -17.77 0.98
C LEU A 125 -0.30 -19.14 1.67
N ASP A 126 0.19 -20.14 0.95
CA ASP A 126 0.36 -21.50 1.49
C ASP A 126 1.53 -21.59 2.47
N ASN A 127 2.60 -20.84 2.22
CA ASN A 127 3.83 -20.89 3.02
C ASN A 127 4.10 -19.60 3.80
N ARG A 128 3.04 -19.00 4.37
CA ARG A 128 3.12 -17.72 5.09
C ARG A 128 4.20 -17.65 6.17
N ALA A 129 4.41 -18.75 6.91
CA ALA A 129 5.38 -18.80 8.01
C ALA A 129 6.83 -18.69 7.53
N GLU A 130 7.15 -19.28 6.36
CA GLU A 130 8.47 -19.17 5.74
C GLU A 130 8.75 -17.73 5.29
N LEU A 131 7.76 -17.08 4.66
CA LEU A 131 7.90 -15.70 4.21
C LEU A 131 8.02 -14.72 5.38
N GLU A 132 7.23 -14.92 6.45
CA GLU A 132 7.35 -14.12 7.65
C GLU A 132 8.74 -14.29 8.30
N SER A 133 9.28 -15.52 8.34
CA SER A 133 10.63 -15.77 8.82
C SER A 133 11.68 -14.99 8.02
N VAL A 134 11.57 -14.96 6.69
CA VAL A 134 12.44 -14.14 5.82
C VAL A 134 12.32 -12.66 6.16
N MET A 135 11.11 -12.13 6.30
CA MET A 135 10.91 -10.71 6.65
C MET A 135 11.52 -10.37 8.01
N ARG A 136 11.44 -11.27 8.99
CA ARG A 136 12.01 -11.09 10.33
C ARG A 136 13.54 -11.16 10.37
N LYS A 137 14.21 -11.59 9.29
CA LYS A 137 15.67 -11.42 9.13
C LYS A 137 16.07 -9.95 8.97
N CYS A 138 15.12 -9.05 8.67
CA CYS A 138 15.39 -7.64 8.43
C CYS A 138 16.07 -7.00 9.64
N THR A 139 17.33 -6.59 9.48
CA THR A 139 18.11 -6.03 10.58
C THR A 139 17.62 -4.61 10.88
N LEU A 140 17.17 -4.34 12.10
CA LEU A 140 16.71 -3.00 12.51
C LEU A 140 15.55 -2.49 11.62
N CYS A 141 14.50 -3.30 11.49
CA CYS A 141 13.29 -2.99 10.73
C CYS A 141 12.04 -3.33 11.56
N ASP A 142 10.94 -2.66 11.27
CA ASP A 142 9.62 -3.07 11.75
C ASP A 142 8.99 -4.07 10.77
N VAL A 143 8.43 -5.17 11.28
CA VAL A 143 7.76 -6.20 10.46
C VAL A 143 6.32 -6.34 10.93
N LYS A 144 5.38 -6.18 10.00
CA LYS A 144 3.94 -6.26 10.26
C LYS A 144 3.30 -7.25 9.29
N VAL A 145 2.55 -8.20 9.82
CA VAL A 145 1.81 -9.20 9.04
C VAL A 145 0.34 -9.06 9.40
N VAL A 146 -0.51 -8.70 8.43
CA VAL A 146 -1.88 -8.25 8.71
C VAL A 146 -2.89 -8.73 7.66
N ASP A 147 -4.12 -9.01 8.06
CA ASP A 147 -5.28 -9.00 7.14
C ASP A 147 -5.97 -7.64 7.21
N LEU A 148 -5.81 -6.82 6.17
CA LEU A 148 -6.44 -5.51 6.10
C LEU A 148 -7.97 -5.58 6.13
N ALA A 149 -8.58 -6.67 5.65
CA ALA A 149 -10.03 -6.78 5.60
C ALA A 149 -10.68 -6.84 7.00
N GLY A 150 -9.92 -7.27 8.02
CA GLY A 150 -10.36 -7.27 9.42
C GLY A 150 -10.15 -5.94 10.15
N MET A 151 -9.53 -4.94 9.51
CA MET A 151 -9.17 -3.68 10.15
C MET A 151 -10.15 -2.55 9.80
N PRO A 152 -10.47 -1.63 10.74
CA PRO A 152 -11.13 -0.37 10.40
C PRO A 152 -10.35 0.42 9.36
N TYR A 153 -11.05 1.10 8.46
CA TYR A 153 -10.43 1.75 7.30
C TYR A 153 -9.38 2.81 7.69
N LYS A 154 -9.66 3.63 8.71
CA LYS A 154 -8.67 4.57 9.27
C LYS A 154 -7.38 3.88 9.69
N GLU A 155 -7.46 2.71 10.32
CA GLU A 155 -6.28 1.94 10.76
C GLU A 155 -5.53 1.33 9.58
N GLN A 156 -6.25 0.90 8.52
CA GLN A 156 -5.62 0.45 7.28
C GLN A 156 -4.77 1.57 6.68
N ILE A 157 -5.32 2.78 6.50
CA ILE A 157 -4.54 3.89 5.92
C ILE A 157 -3.38 4.28 6.84
N ARG A 158 -3.59 4.34 8.16
CA ARG A 158 -2.51 4.69 9.10
C ARG A 158 -1.35 3.71 9.02
N LEU A 159 -1.64 2.40 9.03
CA LEU A 159 -0.64 1.35 8.86
C LEU A 159 0.13 1.55 7.55
N ILE A 160 -0.60 1.73 6.45
CA ILE A 160 -0.01 1.85 5.12
C ILE A 160 0.81 3.13 4.99
N ARG A 161 0.36 4.24 5.58
CA ARG A 161 1.11 5.51 5.60
C ARG A 161 2.47 5.36 6.27
N SER A 162 2.57 4.50 7.28
CA SER A 162 3.82 4.15 7.97
C SER A 162 4.62 3.02 7.30
N THR A 163 4.18 2.49 6.15
CA THR A 163 4.84 1.36 5.48
C THR A 163 5.80 1.85 4.40
N ASN A 164 7.03 1.30 4.37
CA ASN A 164 8.01 1.56 3.34
C ASN A 164 8.11 0.41 2.33
N VAL A 165 7.90 -0.83 2.76
CA VAL A 165 7.83 -1.99 1.86
C VAL A 165 6.50 -2.68 2.07
N LEU A 166 5.60 -2.56 1.09
CA LEU A 166 4.32 -3.25 1.09
C LEU A 166 4.43 -4.53 0.26
N VAL A 167 4.10 -5.66 0.85
CA VAL A 167 4.19 -6.99 0.24
C VAL A 167 2.81 -7.63 0.21
N GLY A 168 2.45 -8.31 -0.86
CA GLY A 168 1.30 -9.20 -0.84
C GLY A 168 0.99 -9.85 -2.18
N VAL A 169 0.13 -10.87 -2.12
CA VAL A 169 -0.38 -11.53 -3.34
C VAL A 169 -1.37 -10.64 -4.06
N HIS A 170 -1.27 -10.63 -5.40
CA HIS A 170 -2.08 -9.82 -6.31
C HIS A 170 -3.53 -9.65 -5.84
N GLY A 171 -3.97 -8.42 -5.60
CA GLY A 171 -5.39 -8.03 -5.57
C GLY A 171 -5.68 -6.83 -4.67
N ALA A 172 -6.96 -6.56 -4.44
CA ALA A 172 -7.46 -5.21 -4.14
C ALA A 172 -6.78 -4.50 -2.97
N GLY A 173 -6.35 -5.22 -1.92
CA GLY A 173 -5.62 -4.65 -0.79
C GLY A 173 -4.33 -3.91 -1.18
N LEU A 174 -3.67 -4.30 -2.27
CA LEU A 174 -2.47 -3.65 -2.78
C LEU A 174 -2.74 -2.24 -3.33
N MET A 175 -4.00 -1.88 -3.60
CA MET A 175 -4.35 -0.51 -4.02
C MET A 175 -4.00 0.53 -2.95
N ASN A 176 -3.94 0.11 -1.68
CA ASN A 176 -3.55 1.00 -0.59
C ASN A 176 -2.15 1.61 -0.77
N ILE A 177 -1.28 1.05 -1.62
CA ILE A 177 0.06 1.60 -1.93
C ILE A 177 0.04 3.11 -2.24
N ILE A 178 -1.05 3.63 -2.81
CA ILE A 178 -1.22 5.05 -3.12
C ILE A 178 -1.16 5.95 -1.89
N PHE A 179 -1.41 5.41 -0.70
CA PHE A 179 -1.38 6.12 0.59
C PHE A 179 -0.08 5.91 1.36
N ALA A 180 0.83 5.05 0.88
CA ALA A 180 2.09 4.78 1.53
C ALA A 180 3.06 5.98 1.51
N ALA A 181 4.17 5.86 2.24
CA ALA A 181 5.27 6.84 2.21
C ALA A 181 5.75 7.11 0.77
N GLU A 182 6.26 8.31 0.47
CA GLU A 182 6.58 8.76 -0.91
C GLU A 182 7.46 7.77 -1.68
N GLU A 183 8.51 7.26 -1.02
CA GLU A 183 9.49 6.32 -1.57
C GLU A 183 9.13 4.85 -1.34
N ALA A 184 7.88 4.55 -0.98
CA ALA A 184 7.49 3.17 -0.68
C ALA A 184 7.61 2.24 -1.89
N VAL A 185 8.01 1.01 -1.61
CA VAL A 185 8.12 -0.10 -2.56
C VAL A 185 6.90 -1.00 -2.41
N LEU A 186 6.24 -1.30 -3.53
CA LEU A 186 5.28 -2.39 -3.63
C LEU A 186 5.95 -3.64 -4.19
N VAL A 187 6.04 -4.69 -3.38
CA VAL A 187 6.39 -6.05 -3.79
C VAL A 187 5.09 -6.81 -4.07
N GLU A 188 4.74 -6.93 -5.34
CA GLU A 188 3.54 -7.65 -5.76
C GLU A 188 3.86 -9.09 -6.16
N ILE A 189 3.24 -10.04 -5.48
CA ILE A 189 3.36 -11.47 -5.78
C ILE A 189 2.24 -11.88 -6.75
N HIS A 190 2.61 -12.19 -7.99
CA HIS A 190 1.71 -12.70 -9.00
C HIS A 190 1.60 -14.22 -8.88
N PRO A 191 0.37 -14.78 -8.73
CA PRO A 191 0.14 -16.18 -9.04
C PRO A 191 0.58 -16.49 -10.48
N HIS A 192 1.05 -17.72 -10.72
CA HIS A 192 1.57 -18.15 -12.03
C HIS A 192 0.67 -17.76 -13.23
N TYR A 193 -0.66 -17.76 -13.07
CA TYR A 193 -1.65 -17.53 -14.12
C TYR A 193 -2.06 -16.05 -14.32
N ARG A 194 -1.75 -15.12 -13.40
CA ARG A 194 -2.25 -13.72 -13.48
C ARG A 194 -1.29 -12.79 -14.19
N GLN A 195 -1.83 -11.86 -14.99
CA GLN A 195 -1.05 -10.91 -15.80
C GLN A 195 -1.51 -9.44 -15.64
N ASP A 196 -2.47 -9.17 -14.76
CA ASP A 196 -3.07 -7.85 -14.57
C ASP A 196 -2.03 -6.83 -14.08
N ARG A 197 -2.03 -5.62 -14.65
CA ARG A 197 -1.02 -4.58 -14.35
C ARG A 197 -1.52 -3.49 -13.40
N HIS A 198 -2.67 -3.68 -12.76
CA HIS A 198 -3.35 -2.64 -11.96
C HIS A 198 -2.44 -2.00 -10.91
N PHE A 199 -1.71 -2.80 -10.13
CA PHE A 199 -0.91 -2.27 -9.02
C PHE A 199 0.45 -1.74 -9.46
N ARG A 200 1.00 -2.25 -10.58
CA ARG A 200 2.11 -1.60 -11.27
C ARG A 200 1.74 -0.17 -11.66
N ILE A 201 0.57 0.00 -12.28
CA ILE A 201 0.07 1.29 -12.72
C ILE A 201 -0.20 2.19 -11.51
N ALA A 202 -0.88 1.69 -10.48
CA ALA A 202 -1.14 2.45 -9.26
C ALA A 202 0.15 2.96 -8.61
N SER A 203 1.16 2.10 -8.47
CA SER A 203 2.48 2.46 -7.93
C SER A 203 3.12 3.54 -8.79
N ARG A 204 3.24 3.32 -10.11
CA ARG A 204 3.85 4.26 -11.05
C ARG A 204 3.14 5.62 -11.07
N MET A 205 1.81 5.65 -11.06
CA MET A 205 1.03 6.89 -11.06
C MET A 205 1.11 7.64 -9.74
N SER A 206 1.30 6.95 -8.62
CA SER A 206 1.45 7.56 -7.29
C SER A 206 2.91 7.85 -6.90
N GLY A 207 3.85 7.68 -7.84
CA GLY A 207 5.28 7.95 -7.63
C GLY A 207 6.03 6.85 -6.90
N LYS A 208 5.40 5.71 -6.63
CA LYS A 208 5.95 4.60 -5.84
C LYS A 208 6.79 3.66 -6.70
N ILE A 209 7.65 2.89 -6.05
CA ILE A 209 8.49 1.89 -6.69
C ILE A 209 7.73 0.56 -6.73
N TYR A 210 7.86 -0.16 -7.84
CA TYR A 210 7.13 -1.40 -8.08
C TYR A 210 8.10 -2.55 -8.38
N MET A 211 8.05 -3.60 -7.56
CA MET A 211 8.81 -4.83 -7.71
C MET A 211 7.86 -6.02 -7.91
N PRO A 212 7.71 -6.53 -9.14
CA PRO A 212 6.92 -7.73 -9.37
C PRO A 212 7.74 -8.99 -9.01
N MET A 213 7.07 -9.95 -8.39
CA MET A 213 7.52 -11.33 -8.30
C MET A 213 6.45 -12.24 -8.88
N ARG A 214 6.83 -13.37 -9.47
CA ARG A 214 5.89 -14.36 -10.00
C ARG A 214 6.19 -15.73 -9.44
N THR A 215 5.16 -16.39 -8.95
CA THR A 215 5.28 -17.78 -8.50
C THR A 215 5.42 -18.71 -9.69
N LYS A 216 6.32 -19.69 -9.60
CA LYS A 216 6.53 -20.71 -10.64
C LYS A 216 5.65 -21.92 -10.40
N LYS A 217 5.37 -22.23 -9.13
CA LYS A 217 4.45 -23.32 -8.76
C LYS A 217 3.02 -22.99 -9.20
N ARG A 218 2.37 -23.98 -9.85
CA ARG A 218 0.94 -23.92 -10.19
C ARG A 218 0.13 -23.83 -8.89
N VAL A 219 -0.86 -22.94 -8.86
CA VAL A 219 -1.75 -22.80 -7.70
C VAL A 219 -2.55 -24.08 -7.49
N THR A 220 -2.79 -24.43 -6.23
CA THR A 220 -3.74 -25.44 -5.81
C THR A 220 -5.09 -24.77 -5.53
N CYS A 221 -6.19 -25.44 -5.81
CA CYS A 221 -7.53 -24.91 -5.55
C CYS A 221 -8.14 -25.58 -4.32
N GLN A 222 -8.78 -24.76 -3.47
CA GLN A 222 -9.72 -25.18 -2.44
C GLN A 222 -11.10 -24.66 -2.84
N GLY A 223 -11.90 -25.52 -3.48
CA GLY A 223 -13.15 -25.11 -4.12
C GLY A 223 -12.91 -24.14 -5.28
N SER A 224 -13.55 -22.97 -5.24
CA SER A 224 -13.37 -21.88 -6.22
C SER A 224 -12.22 -20.93 -5.90
N SER A 225 -11.50 -21.16 -4.80
CA SER A 225 -10.41 -20.30 -4.32
C SER A 225 -9.06 -20.97 -4.53
N ASP A 226 -8.04 -20.18 -4.81
CA ASP A 226 -6.68 -20.64 -5.04
C ASP A 226 -5.74 -20.35 -3.86
N ASP A 227 -4.75 -21.23 -3.68
CA ASP A 227 -3.62 -21.04 -2.79
C ASP A 227 -2.34 -20.78 -3.60
N VAL A 228 -1.46 -19.95 -3.05
CA VAL A 228 -0.28 -19.43 -3.71
C VAL A 228 0.93 -19.76 -2.87
N TYR A 229 1.76 -20.65 -3.39
CA TYR A 229 3.08 -20.95 -2.85
C TYR A 229 4.12 -20.01 -3.46
N VAL A 230 5.01 -19.48 -2.62
CA VAL A 230 6.04 -18.53 -3.02
C VAL A 230 7.42 -19.14 -2.81
N GLU A 231 8.26 -19.08 -3.83
CA GLU A 231 9.65 -19.53 -3.75
C GLU A 231 10.47 -18.63 -2.82
N VAL A 232 10.90 -19.18 -1.69
CA VAL A 232 11.53 -18.44 -0.57
C VAL A 232 12.79 -17.68 -1.01
N ASP A 233 13.67 -18.30 -1.80
CA ASP A 233 14.91 -17.66 -2.25
C ASP A 233 14.66 -16.44 -3.16
N GLU A 234 13.63 -16.51 -4.01
CA GLU A 234 13.26 -15.38 -4.88
C GLU A 234 12.62 -14.26 -4.05
N PHE A 235 11.81 -14.63 -3.06
CA PHE A 235 11.23 -13.68 -2.12
C PHE A 235 12.29 -12.94 -1.32
N GLU A 236 13.29 -13.66 -0.79
CA GLU A 236 14.39 -13.08 -0.01
C GLU A 236 15.22 -12.10 -0.84
N ARG A 237 15.59 -12.46 -2.08
CA ARG A 237 16.30 -11.54 -2.99
C ARG A 237 15.48 -10.30 -3.33
N THR A 238 14.19 -10.48 -3.59
CA THR A 238 13.29 -9.36 -3.90
C THR A 238 13.17 -8.42 -2.70
N LEU A 239 13.03 -9.00 -1.50
CA LEU A 239 12.91 -8.23 -0.27
C LEU A 239 14.22 -7.51 0.09
N ASP A 240 15.38 -8.13 -0.16
CA ASP A 240 16.68 -7.46 0.02
C ASP A 240 16.81 -6.19 -0.81
N GLY A 241 16.44 -6.26 -2.09
CA GLY A 241 16.39 -5.09 -2.97
C GLY A 241 15.37 -4.05 -2.50
N ALA A 242 14.18 -4.48 -2.08
CA ALA A 242 13.13 -3.59 -1.59
C ALA A 242 13.56 -2.85 -0.31
N VAL A 243 14.21 -3.54 0.63
CA VAL A 243 14.72 -2.93 1.86
C VAL A 243 15.87 -1.97 1.56
N ARG A 244 16.74 -2.30 0.60
CA ARG A 244 17.82 -1.40 0.18
C ARG A 244 17.28 -0.08 -0.36
N ILE A 245 16.25 -0.14 -1.20
CA ILE A 245 15.53 1.05 -1.67
C ILE A 245 14.85 1.77 -0.51
N ALA A 246 14.17 1.05 0.38
CA ALA A 246 13.53 1.64 1.55
C ALA A 246 14.52 2.22 2.57
N ARG A 247 15.83 2.08 2.39
CA ARG A 247 16.86 2.74 3.21
C ARG A 247 17.48 3.95 2.53
N GLU A 248 17.05 4.27 1.30
CA GLU A 248 17.46 5.48 0.55
C GLU A 248 17.04 6.79 1.26
N PHE A 249 16.17 6.72 2.28
CA PHE A 249 15.69 7.90 2.99
C PHE A 249 16.80 8.92 3.23
N ASN A 250 16.60 10.16 2.77
CA ASN A 250 17.54 11.27 2.87
C ASN A 250 17.91 11.69 4.32
N ARG A 251 17.48 10.91 5.32
CA ARG A 251 17.79 11.08 6.74
C ARG A 251 18.72 9.99 7.29
N GLY A 252 19.04 8.94 6.52
CA GLY A 252 19.82 7.81 7.02
C GLY A 252 21.04 7.45 6.16
N MET A 253 22.02 6.79 6.78
CA MET A 253 23.27 6.31 6.13
C MET A 253 23.31 4.78 5.97
N SER A 254 22.13 4.15 5.97
CA SER A 254 21.97 2.70 6.05
C SER A 254 22.14 2.00 4.68
N GLU A 255 23.37 1.88 4.20
CA GLU A 255 23.72 1.40 2.84
C GLU A 255 23.65 -0.14 2.66
N CYS A 256 22.56 -0.78 3.08
CA CYS A 256 22.42 -2.24 3.08
C CYS A 256 20.98 -2.68 2.74
N GLY A 257 20.79 -3.99 2.53
CA GLY A 257 19.48 -4.58 2.22
C GLY A 257 18.80 -5.19 3.44
N LEU A 258 18.24 -6.39 3.28
CA LEU A 258 17.48 -7.10 4.31
C LEU A 258 18.35 -7.40 5.52
N VAL A 259 19.50 -8.04 5.30
CA VAL A 259 20.48 -8.33 6.36
C VAL A 259 21.59 -7.30 6.27
N CYS A 260 21.83 -6.59 7.37
CA CYS A 260 22.82 -5.53 7.42
C CYS A 260 23.94 -5.86 8.41
N ARG A 261 25.16 -5.48 8.05
CA ARG A 261 26.30 -5.55 8.98
C ARG A 261 26.09 -4.53 10.12
N PRO A 262 26.23 -4.93 11.40
CA PRO A 262 26.00 -4.02 12.53
C PRO A 262 26.82 -2.73 12.45
N GLU A 263 28.03 -2.80 11.89
CA GLU A 263 28.97 -1.67 11.81
C GLU A 263 28.49 -0.59 10.85
N ILE A 264 27.74 -0.97 9.80
CA ILE A 264 27.17 -0.03 8.83
C ILE A 264 26.03 0.75 9.48
N LEU A 265 25.13 0.05 10.19
CA LEU A 265 24.02 0.69 10.89
C LEU A 265 24.49 1.63 12.00
N ALA A 266 25.55 1.25 12.72
CA ALA A 266 26.06 2.01 13.86
C ALA A 266 26.66 3.37 13.47
N ILE A 267 26.96 3.59 12.18
CA ILE A 267 27.41 4.89 11.67
C ILE A 267 26.30 5.95 11.84
N ASP A 268 25.04 5.53 11.71
CA ASP A 268 23.87 6.41 11.75
C ASP A 268 23.38 6.65 13.18
N ALA A 269 23.84 7.75 13.78
CA ALA A 269 23.44 8.15 15.12
C ALA A 269 21.92 8.43 15.25
N GLY A 270 21.22 8.68 14.14
CA GLY A 270 19.76 8.85 14.12
C GLY A 270 19.00 7.59 14.52
N LEU A 271 19.65 6.43 14.44
CA LEU A 271 19.07 5.12 14.74
C LEU A 271 19.31 4.63 16.17
N ASN A 272 20.04 5.39 17.00
CA ASN A 272 20.43 4.97 18.35
C ASN A 272 19.24 4.50 19.23
N ASN A 273 18.11 5.20 19.15
CA ASN A 273 16.91 4.87 19.93
C ASN A 273 16.21 3.58 19.42
N GLU A 274 16.46 3.20 18.18
CA GLU A 274 15.77 2.10 17.50
C GLU A 274 16.35 0.74 17.88
N TYR A 275 17.64 0.68 18.22
CA TYR A 275 18.30 -0.56 18.67
C TYR A 275 17.62 -1.15 19.91
N GLY A 276 17.41 -0.34 20.95
CA GLY A 276 16.74 -0.77 22.16
C GLY A 276 15.27 -1.13 21.91
N ARG A 277 14.56 -0.32 21.12
CA ARG A 277 13.15 -0.56 20.75
C ARG A 277 12.94 -1.89 20.03
N LEU A 278 13.87 -2.26 19.15
CA LEU A 278 13.78 -3.47 18.34
C LEU A 278 14.53 -4.67 18.93
N GLY A 279 15.17 -4.52 20.09
CA GLY A 279 15.95 -5.59 20.73
C GLY A 279 17.19 -6.00 19.93
N VAL A 280 17.71 -5.11 19.07
CA VAL A 280 18.89 -5.36 18.24
C VAL A 280 20.11 -4.80 18.96
N LYS A 281 21.17 -5.62 19.08
CA LYS A 281 22.44 -5.14 19.66
C LYS A 281 23.12 -4.18 18.67
N MET A 282 23.53 -3.03 19.17
CA MET A 282 24.36 -2.10 18.41
C MET A 282 25.77 -2.67 18.29
N GLY A 283 26.33 -2.68 17.07
CA GLY A 283 27.72 -3.05 16.82
C GLY A 283 28.68 -1.88 17.01
N ASP A 284 29.97 -2.15 16.85
CA ASP A 284 30.99 -1.10 16.83
C ASP A 284 30.86 -0.27 15.55
N LYS A 285 31.09 1.04 15.65
CA LYS A 285 31.03 1.92 14.48
C LYS A 285 32.16 1.60 13.51
N GLY A 286 31.84 1.44 12.23
CA GLY A 286 32.85 1.29 11.19
C GLY A 286 33.80 2.49 11.15
N ASN A 287 35.08 2.25 10.82
CA ASN A 287 36.04 3.33 10.61
C ASN A 287 35.74 4.06 9.30
N MET A 288 35.14 5.25 9.39
CA MET A 288 34.79 6.09 8.24
C MET A 288 35.88 7.11 7.88
N ARG A 289 37.04 7.06 8.54
CA ARG A 289 38.16 7.95 8.21
C ARG A 289 38.69 7.61 6.82
N PHE A 290 38.85 8.63 5.98
CA PHE A 290 39.49 8.49 4.68
C PHE A 290 40.89 7.88 4.86
N PRO A 291 41.20 6.74 4.20
CA PRO A 291 42.39 5.95 4.55
C PRO A 291 43.70 6.57 4.06
N CYS A 292 43.65 7.56 3.16
CA CYS A 292 44.85 8.14 2.55
C CYS A 292 45.32 9.43 3.25
N GLY A 293 45.11 9.56 4.57
CA GLY A 293 45.51 10.72 5.38
C GLY A 293 45.80 10.40 6.84
#